data_AF-A0ABD1EDV1-F1
#
_entry.id   AF-A0ABD1EDV1-F1
#
_cell.length_a   1.000
_cell.length_b   1.000
_cell.length_c   1.000
_cell.angle_alpha   90.00
_cell.angle_beta   90.00
_cell.angle_gamma   90.00
#
_symmetry.space_group_name_H-M   'P 1'
#
loop_
_entity.id
_entity.type
_entity.pdbx_description
1 polymer ?
#
loop_
_entity_poly.entity_id
_entity_poly.type
_entity_poly.pdbx_seq_one_letter_code
_entity_poly.pdbx_strand_id
1 'polypeptide(L)'
;MVAVHCVQSQKNQNTEECVSDNLVTLCKKCEPAIVQIRGNKNSTTNFLTHLKRKHGDRALQEYYEYKTKKSQGGINQRKTALRRNTTVNLKQNDFEELISRFIVSSMVPFRVVEDEWFVEIFKQLKIDRHGLKVPSRRAVIRDIEKNCRRFKNSTNITNNGSNFVKAFRKFGVNKNLIEMSKKMNVFPDEEKQHENEDDSSSDSENCEK
;
A
#
# COMPACT_ATOMS: atom_id res chain seq x y z
N MET A 1 12.08 -13.31 32.32
CA MET A 1 12.17 -13.21 30.85
C MET A 1 13.42 -12.42 30.46
N VAL A 2 14.34 -13.00 29.70
CA VAL A 2 15.50 -12.29 29.13
C VAL A 2 14.99 -11.53 27.91
N ALA A 3 14.77 -10.21 28.04
CA ALA A 3 14.46 -9.40 26.87
C ALA A 3 15.78 -9.10 26.16
N VAL A 4 15.93 -9.61 24.95
CA VAL A 4 17.06 -9.32 24.07
C VAL A 4 16.83 -7.93 23.49
N HIS A 5 17.28 -6.89 24.18
CA HIS A 5 17.52 -5.60 23.55
C HIS A 5 18.96 -5.60 23.06
N CYS A 6 19.12 -5.54 21.74
CA CYS A 6 20.38 -5.23 21.10
C CYS A 6 20.72 -3.77 21.46
N VAL A 7 21.56 -3.57 22.46
CA VAL A 7 22.10 -2.24 22.77
C VAL A 7 23.25 -2.01 21.81
N GLN A 8 22.95 -1.34 20.70
CA GLN A 8 23.95 -0.76 19.82
C GLN A 8 24.73 0.27 20.65
N SER A 9 26.02 0.01 20.88
CA SER A 9 26.93 1.03 21.38
C SER A 9 27.06 2.09 20.29
N GLN A 10 26.66 3.32 20.60
CA GLN A 10 26.66 4.45 19.68
C GLN A 10 28.09 4.76 19.20
N LYS A 11 28.29 4.79 17.87
CA LYS A 11 28.75 5.96 17.11
C LYS A 11 28.78 5.67 15.60
N ASN A 12 28.32 6.67 14.85
CA ASN A 12 28.30 6.86 13.40
C ASN A 12 27.19 6.20 12.58
N GLN A 13 26.34 7.09 12.05
CA GLN A 13 25.50 6.90 10.89
C GLN A 13 26.39 6.58 9.68
N ASN A 14 26.45 5.31 9.30
CA ASN A 14 26.60 4.86 7.93
C ASN A 14 26.27 3.37 7.89
N THR A 15 25.49 2.98 6.88
CA THR A 15 25.09 1.61 6.60
C THR A 15 26.30 0.75 6.27
N GLU A 16 26.86 0.09 7.28
CA GLU A 16 27.71 -1.08 7.10
C GLU A 16 27.06 -2.26 7.82
N GLU A 17 26.79 -3.33 7.07
CA GLU A 17 26.36 -4.60 7.64
C GLU A 17 27.40 -5.09 8.64
N CYS A 18 27.03 -5.13 9.91
CA CYS A 18 27.90 -5.67 10.96
C CYS A 18 28.04 -7.20 10.80
N VAL A 19 29.01 -7.63 10.00
CA VAL A 19 29.51 -9.02 9.88
C VAL A 19 30.31 -9.39 11.13
N SER A 20 29.69 -9.29 12.30
CA SER A 20 30.26 -9.87 13.51
C SER A 20 29.26 -10.81 14.16
N ASP A 21 29.72 -12.02 14.44
CA ASP A 21 28.94 -13.05 15.13
C ASP A 21 28.83 -12.79 16.64
N ASN A 22 29.54 -11.78 17.13
CA ASN A 22 29.56 -11.40 18.53
C ASN A 22 28.31 -10.58 18.87
N LEU A 23 27.57 -11.08 19.85
CA LEU A 23 26.36 -10.49 20.40
C LEU A 23 26.61 -10.10 21.85
N VAL A 24 26.15 -8.91 22.22
CA VAL A 24 26.21 -8.41 23.59
C VAL A 24 24.78 -8.19 24.08
N THR A 25 24.40 -8.84 25.18
CA THR A 25 23.06 -8.75 25.77
C THR A 25 23.12 -8.43 27.26
N LEU A 26 21.99 -7.99 27.82
CA LEU A 26 21.87 -7.63 29.24
C LEU A 26 21.01 -8.66 29.99
N CYS A 27 21.48 -9.15 31.14
CA CYS A 27 20.72 -10.06 31.98
C CYS A 27 19.81 -9.29 32.94
N LYS A 28 18.50 -9.42 32.74
CA LYS A 28 17.47 -8.79 33.59
C LYS A 28 17.23 -9.51 34.93
N LYS A 29 17.72 -10.74 35.09
CA LYS A 29 17.57 -11.47 36.37
C LYS A 29 18.68 -11.14 37.37
N CYS A 30 19.75 -10.46 36.92
CA CYS A 30 20.78 -9.96 37.81
C CYS A 30 20.26 -8.73 38.52
N GLU A 31 20.04 -8.85 39.83
CA GLU A 31 19.69 -7.75 40.72
C GLU A 31 20.79 -7.58 41.78
N PRO A 32 21.04 -6.34 42.23
CA PRO A 32 20.45 -5.07 41.77
C PRO A 32 21.08 -4.52 40.48
N ALA A 33 22.22 -5.07 40.06
CA ALA A 33 22.96 -4.59 38.90
C ALA A 33 22.71 -5.47 37.66
N ILE A 34 22.26 -4.84 36.57
CA ILE A 34 22.10 -5.50 35.26
C ILE A 34 23.48 -5.85 34.71
N VAL A 35 23.74 -7.15 34.51
CA VAL A 35 25.03 -7.65 34.02
C VAL A 35 24.99 -7.81 32.50
N GLN A 36 26.03 -7.31 31.82
CA GLN A 36 26.24 -7.51 30.39
C GLN A 36 26.90 -8.87 30.11
N ILE A 37 26.34 -9.64 29.18
CA ILE A 37 26.86 -10.95 28.73
C ILE A 37 27.25 -10.84 27.26
N ARG A 38 28.47 -11.27 26.93
CA ARG A 38 28.96 -11.37 25.55
C ARG A 38 28.94 -12.84 25.11
N GLY A 39 28.44 -13.10 23.91
CA GLY A 39 28.37 -14.45 23.34
C GLY A 39 28.27 -14.42 21.83
N ASN A 40 28.32 -15.58 21.19
CA ASN A 40 28.14 -15.69 19.74
C ASN A 40 26.65 -15.90 19.42
N LYS A 41 26.14 -15.35 18.32
CA LYS A 41 24.75 -15.56 17.84
C LYS A 41 24.38 -17.05 17.74
N ASN A 42 25.34 -17.90 17.36
CA ASN A 42 25.17 -19.34 17.15
C ASN A 42 25.52 -20.18 18.39
N SER A 43 26.00 -19.57 19.47
CA SER A 43 26.41 -20.29 20.68
C SER A 43 25.72 -19.74 21.91
N THR A 44 24.98 -20.60 22.61
CA THR A 44 24.29 -20.23 23.84
C THR A 44 25.11 -20.48 25.10
N THR A 45 26.30 -21.08 24.98
CA THR A 45 27.10 -21.57 26.11
C THR A 45 27.35 -20.49 27.15
N ASN A 46 27.80 -19.29 26.73
CA ASN A 46 28.09 -18.20 27.66
C ASN A 46 26.85 -17.74 28.45
N PHE A 47 25.69 -17.70 27.80
CA PHE A 47 24.44 -17.30 28.44
C PHE A 47 23.94 -18.38 29.41
N LEU A 48 24.06 -19.66 29.06
CA LEU A 48 23.68 -20.78 29.93
C LEU A 48 24.59 -20.90 31.14
N THR A 49 25.90 -20.72 30.94
CA THR A 49 26.87 -20.67 32.03
C THR A 49 26.59 -19.50 32.96
N HIS A 50 26.26 -18.32 32.43
CA HIS A 50 25.83 -17.18 33.25
C HIS A 50 24.57 -17.51 34.06
N LEU A 51 23.53 -18.05 33.42
CA LEU A 51 22.28 -18.43 34.09
C LEU A 51 22.53 -19.41 35.23
N LYS A 52 23.32 -20.46 35.00
CA LYS A 52 23.65 -21.45 36.03
C LYS A 52 24.43 -20.83 37.19
N ARG A 53 25.43 -20.00 36.90
CA ARG A 53 26.32 -19.41 37.93
C ARG A 53 25.65 -18.30 38.76
N LYS A 54 24.82 -17.45 38.13
CA LYS A 54 24.23 -16.27 38.78
C LYS A 54 22.81 -16.49 39.26
N HIS A 55 22.06 -17.41 38.66
CA HIS A 55 20.63 -17.63 38.95
C HIS A 55 20.30 -19.07 39.35
N GLY A 56 21.32 -19.93 39.46
CA GLY A 56 21.17 -21.33 39.89
C GLY A 56 20.52 -22.24 38.86
N ASP A 57 20.39 -23.51 39.23
CA ASP A 57 19.87 -24.55 38.32
C ASP A 57 18.39 -24.38 37.98
N ARG A 58 17.60 -23.78 38.88
CA ARG A 58 16.18 -23.51 38.63
C ARG A 58 15.97 -22.59 37.43
N ALA A 59 16.77 -21.53 37.30
CA ALA A 59 16.69 -20.61 36.16
C ALA A 59 17.16 -21.27 34.84
N LEU A 60 18.10 -22.21 34.93
CA LEU A 60 18.56 -22.98 33.78
C LEU A 60 17.49 -23.97 33.31
N GLN A 61 16.77 -24.61 34.25
CA GLN A 61 15.67 -25.51 33.95
C GLN A 61 14.50 -24.78 33.28
N GLU A 62 14.12 -23.60 33.78
CA GLU A 62 13.11 -22.73 33.12
C GLU A 62 13.45 -22.45 31.64
N TYR A 63 14.74 -22.23 31.35
CA TYR A 63 15.19 -22.04 29.97
C TYR A 63 15.00 -23.30 29.11
N TYR A 64 15.34 -24.48 29.63
CA TYR A 64 15.17 -25.73 28.90
C TYR A 64 13.69 -26.04 28.64
N GLU A 65 12.82 -25.83 29.62
CA GLU A 65 11.37 -25.99 29.46
C GLU A 65 10.78 -25.02 28.43
N TYR A 66 11.27 -23.78 28.38
CA TYR A 66 10.89 -22.85 27.32
C TYR A 66 11.34 -23.34 25.94
N LYS A 67 12.58 -23.86 25.84
CA LYS A 67 13.12 -24.39 24.58
C LYS A 67 12.29 -25.58 24.06
N THR A 68 11.90 -26.50 24.93
CA THR A 68 11.06 -27.66 24.56
C THR A 68 9.66 -27.24 24.14
N LYS A 69 9.00 -26.36 24.90
CA LYS A 69 7.68 -25.79 24.54
C LYS A 69 7.71 -25.06 23.19
N LYS A 70 8.77 -24.31 22.90
CA LYS A 70 8.93 -23.61 21.62
C LYS A 70 9.19 -24.57 20.45
N SER A 71 9.92 -25.67 20.66
CA SER A 71 10.08 -26.69 19.63
C SER A 71 8.76 -27.43 19.32
N GLN A 72 7.90 -27.64 20.32
CA GLN A 72 6.61 -28.30 20.13
C GLN A 72 5.54 -27.38 19.52
N GLY A 73 5.55 -26.08 19.83
CA GLY A 73 4.65 -25.08 19.22
C GLY A 73 5.11 -24.54 17.85
N GLY A 74 6.31 -24.91 17.37
CA GLY A 74 6.96 -24.31 16.21
C GLY A 74 6.71 -24.99 14.85
N ILE A 75 6.03 -26.14 14.81
CA ILE A 75 5.79 -26.90 13.57
C ILE A 75 4.87 -26.14 12.58
N ASN A 76 4.07 -25.18 13.04
CA ASN A 76 3.06 -24.52 12.18
C ASN A 76 3.42 -23.12 11.65
N GLN A 77 4.54 -22.49 12.02
CA GLN A 77 4.76 -21.06 11.68
C GLN A 77 6.15 -20.66 11.19
N ARG A 78 7.02 -21.59 10.81
CA ARG A 78 8.22 -21.25 10.04
C ARG A 78 8.34 -22.14 8.81
N LYS A 79 7.50 -21.84 7.83
CA LYS A 79 7.91 -22.02 6.44
C LYS A 79 9.11 -21.09 6.24
N THR A 80 10.33 -21.60 6.45
CA THR A 80 11.40 -21.22 5.55
C THR A 80 10.84 -21.50 4.16
N ALA A 81 10.38 -20.44 3.50
CA ALA A 81 10.08 -20.49 2.10
C ALA A 81 11.42 -20.74 1.40
N LEU A 82 11.85 -22.01 1.37
CA LEU A 82 12.38 -22.53 0.12
C LEU A 82 11.44 -21.96 -0.93
N ARG A 83 11.97 -21.15 -1.85
CA ARG A 83 11.26 -20.67 -3.02
C ARG A 83 10.72 -21.90 -3.74
N ARG A 84 9.56 -22.40 -3.31
CA ARG A 84 8.72 -23.22 -4.14
C ARG A 84 8.40 -22.28 -5.27
N ASN A 85 9.04 -22.53 -6.41
CA ASN A 85 8.58 -22.05 -7.70
C ASN A 85 7.14 -22.56 -7.80
N THR A 86 6.24 -21.79 -7.20
CA THR A 86 4.83 -22.10 -7.18
C THR A 86 4.44 -21.69 -8.57
N THR A 87 4.35 -22.67 -9.46
CA THR A 87 3.86 -22.46 -10.81
C THR A 87 2.43 -21.97 -10.66
N VAL A 88 2.25 -20.65 -10.70
CA VAL A 88 0.93 -20.02 -10.69
C VAL A 88 0.33 -20.35 -12.04
N ASN A 89 -0.67 -21.23 -12.04
CA ASN A 89 -1.45 -21.51 -13.25
C ASN A 89 -2.47 -20.39 -13.41
N LEU A 90 -2.06 -19.31 -14.08
CA LEU A 90 -2.91 -18.16 -14.37
C LEU A 90 -3.71 -18.45 -15.63
N LYS A 91 -5.04 -18.34 -15.57
CA LYS A 91 -5.92 -18.49 -16.73
C LYS A 91 -5.96 -17.19 -17.54
N GLN A 92 -6.26 -17.30 -18.84
CA GLN A 92 -6.38 -16.15 -19.73
C GLN A 92 -7.39 -15.10 -19.22
N ASN A 93 -8.56 -15.54 -18.75
CA ASN A 93 -9.58 -14.62 -18.26
C ASN A 93 -9.11 -13.82 -17.03
N ASP A 94 -8.37 -14.46 -16.12
CA ASP A 94 -7.82 -13.81 -14.93
C ASP A 94 -6.71 -12.82 -15.31
N PHE A 95 -5.90 -13.17 -16.32
CA PHE A 95 -4.89 -12.29 -16.88
C PHE A 95 -5.50 -11.04 -17.54
N GLU A 96 -6.56 -11.21 -18.34
CA GLU A 96 -7.30 -10.11 -18.96
C GLU A 96 -7.93 -9.20 -17.90
N GLU A 97 -8.52 -9.76 -16.84
CA GLU A 97 -9.11 -9.00 -15.74
C GLU A 97 -8.05 -8.13 -15.02
N LEU A 98 -6.83 -8.67 -14.80
CA LEU A 98 -5.73 -7.91 -14.22
C LEU A 98 -5.31 -6.72 -15.09
N ILE A 99 -5.26 -6.91 -16.41
CA ILE A 99 -4.95 -5.83 -17.36
C ILE A 99 -6.06 -4.77 -17.35
N SER A 100 -7.33 -5.18 -17.45
CA SER A 100 -8.48 -4.28 -17.37
C SER A 100 -8.43 -3.47 -16.07
N ARG A 101 -8.14 -4.12 -14.94
CA ARG A 101 -8.04 -3.47 -13.62
C ARG A 101 -6.87 -2.48 -13.57
N PHE A 102 -5.71 -2.83 -14.11
CA PHE A 102 -4.56 -1.92 -14.19
C PHE A 102 -4.93 -0.66 -14.96
N ILE A 103 -5.52 -0.80 -16.15
CA ILE A 103 -5.89 0.34 -17.01
C ILE A 103 -6.87 1.28 -16.31
N VAL A 104 -7.93 0.73 -15.70
CA VAL A 104 -8.93 1.53 -14.97
C VAL A 104 -8.33 2.18 -13.72
N SER A 105 -7.53 1.45 -12.95
CA SER A 105 -6.98 1.96 -11.69
C SER A 105 -5.91 3.03 -11.90
N SER A 106 -5.12 2.89 -12.95
CA SER A 106 -4.05 3.84 -13.32
C SER A 106 -4.53 4.93 -14.27
N MET A 107 -5.81 4.93 -14.67
CA MET A 107 -6.42 5.89 -15.59
C MET A 107 -5.64 6.05 -16.91
N VAL A 108 -5.09 4.95 -17.41
CA VAL A 108 -4.28 4.92 -18.64
C VAL A 108 -5.20 4.82 -19.87
N PRO A 109 -4.89 5.48 -21.00
CA PRO A 109 -5.67 5.30 -22.23
C PRO A 109 -5.70 3.84 -22.70
N PHE A 110 -6.86 3.36 -23.17
CA PHE A 110 -7.02 1.98 -23.66
C PHE A 110 -6.10 1.59 -24.82
N ARG A 111 -5.52 2.57 -25.52
CA ARG A 111 -4.54 2.32 -26.60
C ARG A 111 -3.24 1.69 -26.11
N VAL A 112 -2.93 1.78 -24.81
CA VAL A 112 -1.70 1.25 -24.23
C VAL A 112 -1.51 -0.25 -24.48
N VAL A 113 -2.58 -1.04 -24.58
CA VAL A 113 -2.45 -2.49 -24.81
C VAL A 113 -2.03 -2.86 -26.22
N GLU A 114 -2.12 -1.91 -27.15
CA GLU A 114 -1.67 -2.03 -28.54
C GLU A 114 -0.32 -1.33 -28.75
N ASP A 115 0.22 -0.66 -27.72
CA ASP A 115 1.53 -0.03 -27.78
C ASP A 115 2.66 -1.06 -27.88
N GLU A 116 3.65 -0.78 -28.72
CA GLU A 116 4.74 -1.72 -29.03
C GLU A 116 5.55 -2.08 -27.79
N TRP A 117 5.89 -1.10 -26.94
CA TRP A 117 6.68 -1.34 -25.73
C TRP A 117 5.90 -2.10 -24.68
N PHE A 118 4.60 -1.81 -24.56
CA PHE A 118 3.72 -2.58 -23.68
C PHE A 118 3.69 -4.05 -24.09
N VAL A 119 3.52 -4.35 -25.38
CA VAL A 119 3.51 -5.72 -25.90
C VAL A 119 4.87 -6.40 -25.73
N GLU A 120 5.97 -5.69 -25.98
CA GLU A 120 7.33 -6.22 -25.86
C GLU A 120 7.67 -6.67 -24.43
N ILE A 121 7.17 -5.98 -23.39
CA ILE A 121 7.32 -6.42 -21.99
C ILE A 121 6.77 -7.85 -21.81
N PHE A 122 5.57 -8.13 -22.30
CA PHE A 122 4.94 -9.44 -22.14
C PHE A 122 5.62 -10.53 -23.00
N LYS A 123 6.16 -10.14 -24.15
CA LYS A 123 6.96 -11.02 -25.01
C LYS A 123 8.28 -11.43 -24.34
N GLN A 124 8.98 -10.49 -23.69
CA GLN A 124 10.19 -10.79 -22.91
C GLN A 124 9.89 -11.69 -21.70
N LEU A 125 8.72 -11.53 -21.09
CA LEU A 125 8.21 -12.41 -20.04
C LEU A 125 7.72 -13.78 -20.56
N LYS A 126 7.66 -13.98 -21.88
CA LYS A 126 7.29 -15.23 -22.56
C LYS A 126 5.92 -15.76 -22.12
N ILE A 127 4.94 -14.86 -21.97
CA ILE A 127 3.59 -15.22 -21.52
C ILE A 127 2.90 -16.23 -22.47
N ASP A 128 3.27 -16.24 -23.76
CA ASP A 128 2.74 -17.18 -24.75
C ASP A 128 3.05 -18.64 -24.38
N ARG A 129 4.18 -18.91 -23.70
CA ARG A 129 4.52 -20.26 -23.21
C ARG A 129 3.54 -20.77 -22.15
N HIS A 130 2.82 -19.86 -21.52
CA HIS A 130 1.77 -20.15 -20.55
C HIS A 130 0.38 -20.16 -21.17
N GLY A 131 0.28 -20.05 -22.51
CA GLY A 131 -0.99 -19.97 -23.23
C GLY A 131 -1.73 -18.64 -23.02
N LEU A 132 -1.04 -17.62 -22.52
CA LEU A 132 -1.59 -16.30 -22.27
C LEU A 132 -1.31 -15.37 -23.45
N LYS A 133 -2.24 -14.46 -23.74
CA LYS A 133 -2.11 -13.46 -24.82
C LYS A 133 -2.53 -12.09 -24.32
N VAL A 134 -1.83 -11.05 -24.76
CA VAL A 134 -2.23 -9.67 -24.46
C VAL A 134 -3.59 -9.39 -25.13
N PRO A 135 -4.61 -8.90 -24.38
CA PRO A 135 -5.91 -8.60 -24.95
C PRO A 135 -5.84 -7.39 -25.89
N SER A 136 -6.59 -7.46 -27.00
CA SER A 136 -6.80 -6.29 -27.85
C SER A 136 -7.53 -5.17 -27.11
N ARG A 137 -7.39 -3.93 -27.57
CA ARG A 137 -8.11 -2.78 -27.02
C ARG A 137 -9.63 -3.00 -26.97
N ARG A 138 -10.20 -3.58 -28.03
CA ARG A 138 -11.64 -3.91 -28.07
C ARG A 138 -12.04 -4.98 -27.06
N ALA A 139 -11.15 -5.93 -26.74
CA ALA A 139 -11.41 -6.94 -25.71
C ALA A 139 -11.44 -6.29 -24.33
N VAL A 140 -10.44 -5.46 -24.00
CA VAL A 140 -10.37 -4.70 -22.74
C VAL A 140 -11.62 -3.83 -22.55
N ILE A 141 -12.02 -3.06 -23.57
CA ILE A 141 -13.21 -2.19 -23.49
C ILE A 141 -14.46 -3.04 -23.20
N ARG A 142 -14.67 -4.15 -23.90
CA ARG A 142 -15.82 -5.03 -23.67
C ARG A 142 -15.81 -5.65 -22.27
N ASP A 143 -14.65 -6.05 -21.78
CA ASP A 143 -14.50 -6.61 -20.44
C ASP A 143 -14.83 -5.57 -19.36
N ILE A 144 -14.29 -4.35 -19.49
CA ILE A 144 -14.60 -3.24 -18.59
C ILE A 144 -16.08 -2.90 -18.62
N GLU A 145 -16.71 -2.78 -19.80
CA GLU A 145 -18.14 -2.52 -19.90
C GLU A 145 -18.99 -3.60 -19.22
N LYS A 146 -18.63 -4.87 -19.43
CA LYS A 146 -19.27 -6.03 -18.79
C LYS A 146 -19.15 -5.96 -17.27
N ASN A 147 -17.97 -5.59 -16.76
CA ASN A 147 -17.73 -5.48 -15.33
C ASN A 147 -18.39 -4.22 -14.72
N CYS A 148 -18.41 -3.09 -15.41
CA CYS A 148 -19.14 -1.89 -14.99
C CYS A 148 -20.66 -2.12 -14.89
N ARG A 149 -21.25 -2.94 -15.77
CA ARG A 149 -22.67 -3.32 -15.67
C ARG A 149 -22.97 -4.10 -14.39
N ARG A 150 -22.03 -4.93 -13.91
CA ARG A 150 -22.17 -5.66 -12.64
C ARG A 150 -22.17 -4.70 -11.45
N PHE A 151 -21.31 -3.69 -11.46
CA PHE A 151 -21.29 -2.68 -10.40
C PHE A 151 -22.56 -1.81 -10.40
N LYS A 152 -23.07 -1.43 -11.58
CA LYS A 152 -24.33 -0.68 -11.70
C LYS A 152 -25.53 -1.42 -11.08
N ASN A 153 -25.54 -2.75 -11.13
CA ASN A 153 -26.62 -3.55 -10.55
C ASN A 153 -26.41 -3.83 -9.05
N SER A 154 -25.15 -3.86 -8.58
CA SER A 154 -24.83 -4.07 -7.16
C SER A 154 -24.96 -2.78 -6.34
N THR A 155 -24.98 -1.62 -6.98
CA THR A 155 -25.19 -0.35 -6.33
C THR A 155 -26.62 0.12 -6.56
N ASN A 156 -27.53 -0.32 -5.70
CA ASN A 156 -28.56 0.57 -5.14
C ASN A 156 -27.94 1.73 -4.34
N ILE A 157 -26.74 2.19 -4.72
CA ILE A 157 -26.23 3.50 -4.35
C ILE A 157 -27.01 4.43 -5.25
N THR A 158 -28.19 4.80 -4.77
CA THR A 158 -28.90 5.98 -5.22
C THR A 158 -27.86 7.06 -5.45
N ASN A 159 -27.84 7.60 -6.67
CA ASN A 159 -27.24 8.89 -6.97
C ASN A 159 -27.56 9.82 -5.79
N ASN A 160 -26.60 10.05 -4.90
CA ASN A 160 -26.85 10.91 -3.75
C ASN A 160 -27.30 12.29 -4.24
N GLY A 161 -26.81 12.73 -5.42
CA GLY A 161 -27.33 13.89 -6.13
C GLY A 161 -28.81 13.82 -6.53
N SER A 162 -29.36 12.66 -6.92
CA SER A 162 -30.79 12.53 -7.28
C SER A 162 -31.70 12.59 -6.07
N ASN A 163 -31.31 11.96 -4.95
CA ASN A 163 -32.03 12.12 -3.69
C ASN A 163 -31.90 13.53 -3.12
N PHE A 164 -30.75 14.20 -3.30
CA PHE A 164 -30.57 15.61 -2.94
C PHE A 164 -31.48 16.52 -3.78
N VAL A 165 -31.53 16.36 -5.10
CA VAL A 165 -32.42 17.15 -5.99
C VAL A 165 -33.90 16.89 -5.68
N LYS A 166 -34.28 15.64 -5.35
CA LYS A 166 -35.65 15.32 -4.93
C LYS A 166 -35.99 15.90 -3.55
N ALA A 167 -35.08 15.82 -2.58
CA ALA A 167 -35.25 16.42 -1.26
C ALA A 167 -35.28 17.95 -1.36
N PHE A 168 -34.45 18.56 -2.20
CA PHE A 168 -34.44 20.00 -2.45
C PHE A 168 -35.71 20.46 -3.18
N ARG A 169 -36.25 19.67 -4.13
CA ARG A 169 -37.56 19.99 -4.72
C ARG A 169 -38.72 19.85 -3.74
N LYS A 170 -38.64 18.90 -2.80
CA LYS A 170 -39.71 18.61 -1.83
C LYS A 170 -39.66 19.46 -0.57
N PHE A 171 -38.48 19.89 -0.13
CA PHE A 171 -38.22 20.58 1.14
C PHE A 171 -37.30 21.79 1.01
N GLY A 172 -36.63 21.96 -0.13
CA GLY A 172 -35.72 23.07 -0.40
C GLY A 172 -36.48 24.34 -0.77
N VAL A 173 -36.60 25.20 0.24
CA VAL A 173 -36.98 26.62 0.20
C VAL A 173 -38.38 26.90 -0.32
N ASN A 174 -39.28 27.21 0.62
CA ASN A 174 -40.54 27.89 0.31
C ASN A 174 -40.24 29.19 -0.44
N LYS A 175 -40.74 29.34 -1.66
CA LYS A 175 -40.58 30.55 -2.48
C LYS A 175 -40.97 31.83 -1.73
N ASN A 176 -41.93 31.72 -0.82
CA ASN A 176 -42.37 32.82 0.06
C ASN A 176 -41.22 33.39 0.92
N LEU A 177 -40.25 32.57 1.33
CA LEU A 177 -39.11 33.02 2.15
C LEU A 177 -38.08 33.83 1.34
N ILE A 178 -37.92 33.51 0.04
CA ILE A 178 -37.05 34.26 -0.90
C ILE A 178 -37.69 35.61 -1.25
N GLU A 179 -39.02 35.67 -1.30
CA GLU A 179 -39.73 36.91 -1.62
C GLU A 179 -39.72 37.90 -0.44
N MET A 180 -39.68 37.41 0.79
CA MET A 180 -39.52 38.25 1.98
C MET A 180 -38.10 38.82 2.10
N SER A 181 -37.05 38.07 1.72
CA SER A 181 -35.68 38.57 1.78
C SER A 181 -35.39 39.64 0.72
N LYS A 182 -36.04 39.57 -0.45
CA LYS A 182 -35.93 40.62 -1.49
C LYS A 182 -36.52 41.96 -1.08
N LYS A 183 -37.45 42.00 -0.11
CA LYS A 183 -38.06 43.26 0.37
C LYS A 183 -37.20 44.01 1.40
N MET A 184 -36.14 43.41 1.96
CA MET A 184 -35.31 44.06 2.99
C MET A 184 -33.94 44.55 2.51
N ASN A 185 -33.51 44.22 1.30
CA ASN A 185 -32.23 44.72 0.76
C ASN A 185 -32.47 45.84 -0.25
N VAL A 186 -32.77 47.04 0.27
CA VAL A 186 -32.57 48.30 -0.45
C VAL A 186 -31.11 48.70 -0.19
N PHE A 187 -30.20 48.18 -1.01
CA PHE A 187 -28.85 48.74 -1.12
C PHE A 187 -28.88 49.80 -2.23
N PRO A 188 -28.38 51.02 -1.99
CA PRO A 188 -28.31 52.04 -3.04
C PRO A 188 -27.31 51.63 -4.12
N ASP A 189 -27.74 51.71 -5.37
CA ASP A 189 -26.95 51.43 -6.57
C ASP A 189 -25.77 52.39 -6.67
N GLU A 190 -24.54 51.85 -6.52
CA GLU A 190 -23.35 52.53 -7.01
C GLU A 190 -23.10 52.08 -8.46
N GLU A 191 -23.57 52.91 -9.39
CA GLU A 191 -23.07 52.96 -10.76
C GLU A 191 -21.57 53.25 -10.75
N LYS A 192 -20.78 52.39 -11.40
CA LYS A 192 -19.57 52.87 -12.08
C LYS A 192 -19.20 52.01 -13.28
N GLN A 193 -19.43 52.66 -14.41
CA GLN A 193 -18.91 52.39 -15.74
C GLN A 193 -17.37 52.41 -15.71
N HIS A 194 -16.73 51.46 -16.38
CA HIS A 194 -15.52 51.74 -17.14
C HIS A 194 -15.32 50.65 -18.20
N GLU A 195 -15.75 50.96 -19.42
CA GLU A 195 -15.23 50.38 -20.65
C GLU A 195 -13.88 51.05 -20.95
N ASN A 196 -12.92 50.28 -21.43
CA ASN A 196 -11.71 50.65 -22.18
C ASN A 196 -11.19 49.29 -22.71
N GLU A 197 -11.44 48.92 -23.96
CA GLU A 197 -10.67 49.28 -25.16
C GLU A 197 -9.18 48.90 -25.10
N ASP A 198 -8.82 48.11 -26.12
CA ASP A 198 -7.52 47.97 -26.79
C ASP A 198 -6.34 47.33 -26.03
N ASP A 199 -5.73 46.29 -26.59
CA ASP A 199 -4.70 46.48 -27.63
C ASP A 199 -4.21 45.12 -28.18
N SER A 200 -3.74 45.19 -29.43
CA SER A 200 -2.92 44.31 -30.27
C SER A 200 -1.83 43.48 -29.53
N SER A 201 -1.08 42.52 -30.09
CA SER A 201 -0.62 42.14 -31.43
C SER A 201 0.19 40.84 -31.25
N SER A 202 0.25 39.98 -32.28
CA SER A 202 1.40 39.16 -32.77
C SER A 202 2.28 38.36 -31.77
N ASP A 203 2.91 37.22 -32.07
CA ASP A 203 3.61 36.78 -33.26
C ASP A 203 3.73 35.25 -33.31
N SER A 204 3.81 34.77 -34.54
CA SER A 204 4.23 33.45 -35.00
C SER A 204 5.71 33.17 -34.74
N GLU A 205 6.04 31.95 -34.29
CA GLU A 205 7.36 31.35 -34.56
C GLU A 205 7.21 29.88 -34.98
N ASN A 206 7.60 29.64 -36.23
CA ASN A 206 7.76 28.37 -36.91
C ASN A 206 9.17 27.83 -36.60
N CYS A 207 9.31 26.56 -36.21
CA CYS A 207 10.63 25.93 -36.09
C CYS A 207 10.60 24.54 -36.70
N GLU A 208 11.07 24.45 -37.95
CA GLU A 208 11.46 23.22 -38.62
C GLU A 208 12.97 22.96 -38.40
N LYS A 209 13.31 21.74 -38.01
CA LYS A 209 14.38 20.93 -38.63
C LYS A 209 14.30 19.49 -38.16
#